data_AF-A0A929W4K8-F1
#
_entry.id   AF-A0A929W4K8-F1
#
_cell.length_a   1.000
_cell.length_b   1.000
_cell.length_c   1.000
_cell.angle_alpha   90.00
_cell.angle_beta   90.00
_cell.angle_gamma   90.00
#
_symmetry.space_group_name_H-M   'P 1'
#
loop_
_entity.id
_entity.type
_entity.pdbx_description
1 polymer ?
#
loop_
_entity_poly.entity_id
_entity_poly.type
_entity_poly.pdbx_seq_one_letter_code
_entity_poly.pdbx_strand_id
1 'polypeptide(L)'
;MALDVFRLSFLLIGINPVDLVALGAPVNGRVEYRRAKTGRLYSVKLEPEASALIEKYRGAGARLLDFGRGLPYKTFLVRVTRGLHSLDVPFAAELTIYWGRHTWATLAAGLDVPKDTIAAALGHGANTVTDVYIDFDRRKVDVANRRVIDLVLHGE
;
A
#
# COMPACT_ATOMS: atom_id res chain seq x y z
N MET A 1 11.35 -10.46 6.12
CA MET A 1 11.28 -9.66 4.88
C MET A 1 9.96 -9.82 4.15
N ALA A 2 9.57 -11.00 3.64
CA ALA A 2 8.33 -11.15 2.85
C ALA A 2 7.07 -10.62 3.55
N LEU A 3 6.89 -10.98 4.83
CA LEU A 3 5.81 -10.47 5.67
C LEU A 3 5.87 -8.94 5.84
N ASP A 4 7.06 -8.36 6.00
CA ASP A 4 7.22 -6.90 6.14
C ASP A 4 6.94 -6.15 4.84
N VAL A 5 7.29 -6.74 3.69
CA VAL A 5 6.90 -6.20 2.37
C VAL A 5 5.38 -6.24 2.21
N PHE A 6 4.74 -7.35 2.60
CA PHE A 6 3.28 -7.47 2.58
C PHE A 6 2.60 -6.46 3.52
N ARG A 7 3.10 -6.35 4.76
CA ARG A 7 2.62 -5.37 5.75
C ARG A 7 2.76 -3.94 5.23
N LEU A 8 3.93 -3.57 4.72
CA LEU A 8 4.13 -2.21 4.20
C LEU A 8 3.25 -1.96 2.97
N SER A 9 3.06 -2.97 2.10
CA SER A 9 2.09 -2.86 1.00
C SER A 9 0.68 -2.58 1.53
N PHE A 10 0.21 -3.33 2.53
CA PHE A 10 -1.09 -3.15 3.16
C PHE A 10 -1.25 -1.77 3.82
N LEU A 11 -0.28 -1.35 4.65
CA LEU A 11 -0.27 -0.06 5.35
C LEU A 11 -0.29 1.13 4.37
N LEU A 12 0.23 0.94 3.16
CA LEU A 12 0.20 1.90 2.06
C LEU A 12 -0.94 1.59 1.07
N ILE A 13 -2.08 1.12 1.57
CA ILE A 13 -3.34 0.93 0.81
C ILE A 13 -3.15 -0.08 -0.34
N GLY A 14 -2.39 -1.13 -0.08
CA GLY A 14 -2.09 -2.18 -1.05
C GLY A 14 -1.34 -1.66 -2.28
N ILE A 15 -0.37 -0.76 -2.11
CA ILE A 15 0.52 -0.30 -3.19
C ILE A 15 1.10 -1.50 -3.97
N ASN A 16 1.19 -1.39 -5.31
CA ASN A 16 1.75 -2.49 -6.10
C ASN A 16 3.24 -2.67 -5.78
N PRO A 17 3.80 -3.88 -5.92
CA PRO A 17 5.20 -4.12 -5.59
C PRO A 17 6.18 -3.32 -6.46
N VAL A 18 5.87 -3.12 -7.74
CA VAL A 18 6.70 -2.30 -8.65
C VAL A 18 6.76 -0.84 -8.21
N ASP A 19 5.64 -0.31 -7.72
CA ASP A 19 5.55 1.06 -7.23
C ASP A 19 6.27 1.17 -5.87
N LEU A 20 6.08 0.16 -4.99
CA LEU A 20 6.68 0.08 -3.67
C LEU A 20 8.23 0.13 -3.71
N VAL A 21 8.86 -0.67 -4.57
CA VAL A 21 10.34 -0.68 -4.69
C VAL A 21 10.90 0.56 -5.40
N ALA A 22 10.05 1.35 -6.05
CA ALA A 22 10.41 2.56 -6.76
C ALA A 22 10.13 3.84 -5.97
N LEU A 23 9.60 3.74 -4.74
CA LEU A 23 9.30 4.90 -3.91
C LEU A 23 10.55 5.77 -3.68
N GLY A 24 10.36 7.09 -3.82
CA GLY A 24 11.32 8.11 -3.45
C GLY A 24 11.12 8.60 -2.01
N ALA A 25 11.94 9.57 -1.60
CA ALA A 25 11.85 10.17 -0.27
C ALA A 25 10.43 10.72 0.02
N PRO A 26 9.89 10.51 1.24
CA PRO A 26 8.61 11.08 1.62
C PRO A 26 8.66 12.61 1.64
N VAL A 27 7.54 13.25 1.32
CA VAL A 27 7.37 14.70 1.37
C VAL A 27 6.22 15.01 2.32
N ASN A 28 6.46 15.87 3.31
CA ASN A 28 5.46 16.29 4.30
C ASN A 28 4.74 15.10 4.99
N GLY A 29 5.48 14.04 5.33
CA GLY A 29 4.92 12.86 5.99
C GLY A 29 4.08 11.96 5.06
N ARG A 30 4.25 12.05 3.74
CA ARG A 30 3.51 11.26 2.76
C ARG A 30 4.46 10.60 1.76
N VAL A 31 4.09 9.43 1.27
CA VAL A 31 4.71 8.86 0.07
C VAL A 31 3.88 9.24 -1.15
N GLU A 32 4.57 9.79 -2.14
CA GLU A 32 3.95 10.23 -3.40
C GLU A 32 4.59 9.49 -4.57
N TYR A 33 3.76 8.98 -5.47
CA TYR A 33 4.23 8.25 -6.64
C TYR A 33 3.19 8.28 -7.77
N ARG A 34 3.68 8.14 -9.01
CA ARG A 34 2.82 7.87 -10.16
C ARG A 34 2.76 6.37 -10.37
N ARG A 35 1.55 5.81 -10.31
CA ARG A 35 1.33 4.37 -10.44
C ARG A 35 1.80 3.87 -11.81
N ALA A 36 2.71 2.91 -11.85
CA ALA A 36 3.31 2.41 -13.08
C ALA A 36 2.29 1.93 -14.13
N LYS A 37 1.18 1.32 -13.69
CA LYS A 37 0.13 0.81 -14.60
C LYS A 37 -0.71 1.92 -15.25
N THR A 38 -0.93 3.05 -14.57
CA THR A 38 -1.98 4.03 -14.96
C THR A 38 -1.51 5.48 -14.99
N GLY A 39 -0.30 5.80 -14.55
CA GLY A 39 0.23 7.19 -14.49
C GLY A 39 -0.42 8.10 -13.43
N ARG A 40 -1.56 7.68 -12.85
CA ARG A 40 -2.28 8.42 -11.80
C ARG A 40 -1.38 8.68 -10.59
N LEU A 41 -1.44 9.91 -10.08
CA LEU A 41 -0.73 10.33 -8.87
C LEU A 41 -1.44 9.76 -7.63
N TYR A 42 -0.64 9.14 -6.76
CA TYR A 42 -1.02 8.68 -5.44
C TYR A 42 -0.24 9.49 -4.41
N SER A 43 -0.91 9.80 -3.29
CA SER A 43 -0.31 10.45 -2.13
C SER A 43 -0.91 9.80 -0.89
N VAL A 44 -0.12 8.99 -0.20
CA VAL A 44 -0.56 8.20 0.97
C VAL A 44 0.17 8.73 2.19
N LYS A 45 -0.59 9.11 3.23
CA LYS A 45 -0.03 9.52 4.51
C LYS A 45 0.76 8.37 5.13
N LEU A 46 1.96 8.67 5.63
CA LEU A 46 2.75 7.72 6.40
C LEU A 46 2.26 7.70 7.84
N GLU A 47 1.65 6.57 8.19
CA GLU A 47 1.33 6.24 9.58
C GLU A 47 2.57 5.73 10.32
N PRO A 48 2.60 5.78 11.67
CA PRO A 48 3.78 5.38 12.45
C PRO A 48 4.27 3.96 12.15
N GLU A 49 3.35 3.02 11.94
CA GLU A 49 3.65 1.62 11.65
C GLU A 49 4.33 1.45 10.29
N ALA A 50 3.90 2.22 9.29
CA ALA A 50 4.54 2.24 7.97
C ALA A 50 5.93 2.88 8.05
N SER A 51 6.06 3.96 8.82
CA SER A 51 7.32 4.68 9.02
C SER A 51 8.37 3.80 9.70
N ALA A 52 7.97 2.99 10.69
CA ALA A 52 8.87 2.04 11.35
C ALA A 52 9.42 0.98 10.38
N LEU A 53 8.58 0.46 9.47
CA LEU A 53 9.04 -0.46 8.43
C LEU A 53 9.93 0.22 7.39
N ILE A 54 9.62 1.46 7.01
CA ILE A 54 10.46 2.26 6.10
C ILE A 54 11.84 2.47 6.71
N GLU A 55 11.92 2.79 8.01
CA GLU A 55 13.19 2.96 8.70
C GLU A 55 14.00 1.66 8.73
N LYS A 56 13.35 0.55 9.11
CA LYS A 56 13.97 -0.78 9.15
C LYS A 56 14.58 -1.20 7.80
N TYR A 57 13.97 -0.76 6.71
CA TYR A 57 14.36 -1.12 5.34
C TYR A 57 14.83 0.08 4.53
N ARG A 58 15.36 1.12 5.19
CA ARG A 58 15.78 2.36 4.54
C ARG A 58 16.78 2.09 3.42
N GLY A 59 16.42 2.55 2.23
CA GLY A 59 17.27 2.49 1.04
C GLY A 59 18.37 3.57 1.06
N ALA A 60 19.12 3.62 -0.04
CA ALA A 60 20.15 4.64 -0.25
C ALA A 60 19.93 5.36 -1.59
N GLY A 61 20.42 6.60 -1.68
CA GLY A 61 20.29 7.42 -2.88
C GLY A 61 18.82 7.77 -3.17
N ALA A 62 18.37 7.52 -4.39
CA ALA A 62 17.03 7.91 -4.85
C ALA A 62 15.89 6.96 -4.40
N ARG A 63 16.21 5.79 -3.81
CA ARG A 63 15.19 4.81 -3.39
C ARG A 63 14.97 4.87 -1.89
N LEU A 64 13.70 4.95 -1.49
CA LEU A 64 13.26 4.95 -0.10
C LEU A 64 13.52 3.62 0.60
N LEU A 65 13.37 2.51 -0.12
CA LEU A 65 13.40 1.16 0.44
C LEU A 65 14.51 0.33 -0.21
N ASP A 66 15.16 -0.51 0.59
CA ASP A 66 16.20 -1.44 0.15
C ASP A 66 15.67 -2.83 -0.23
N PHE A 67 14.36 -2.93 -0.47
CA PHE A 67 13.71 -4.16 -0.86
C PHE A 67 14.29 -4.71 -2.15
N GLY A 68 14.96 -5.86 -2.04
CA GLY A 68 15.54 -6.55 -3.19
C GLY A 68 16.68 -5.80 -3.87
N ARG A 69 17.49 -5.02 -3.12
CA ARG A 69 18.72 -4.41 -3.66
C ARG A 69 19.54 -5.43 -4.45
N GLY A 70 19.93 -5.03 -5.66
CA GLY A 70 20.73 -5.86 -6.57
C GLY A 70 19.98 -7.02 -7.22
N LEU A 71 18.68 -7.20 -6.96
CA LEU A 71 17.87 -8.24 -7.58
C LEU A 71 17.05 -7.72 -8.76
N PRO A 72 16.89 -8.52 -9.83
CA PRO A 72 15.84 -8.29 -10.81
C PRO A 72 14.46 -8.30 -10.13
N TYR A 73 13.56 -7.42 -10.57
CA TYR A 73 12.20 -7.29 -10.01
C TYR A 73 11.44 -8.63 -9.94
N LYS A 74 11.54 -9.46 -11.00
CA LYS A 74 10.92 -10.80 -11.02
C LYS A 74 11.43 -11.69 -9.88
N THR A 75 12.74 -11.69 -9.64
CA THR A 75 13.36 -12.46 -8.54
C THR A 75 12.93 -11.93 -7.17
N PHE A 76 12.84 -10.60 -7.01
CA PHE A 76 12.30 -10.00 -5.79
C PHE A 76 10.87 -10.50 -5.51
N LEU A 77 9.98 -10.44 -6.51
CA LEU A 77 8.61 -10.93 -6.37
C LEU A 77 8.56 -12.42 -6.00
N VAL A 78 9.32 -13.27 -6.70
CA VAL A 78 9.36 -14.72 -6.40
C VAL A 78 9.79 -14.96 -4.95
N ARG A 79 10.78 -14.21 -4.44
CA ARG A 79 11.23 -14.33 -3.05
C ARG A 79 10.16 -13.88 -2.05
N VAL A 80 9.45 -12.80 -2.35
CA VAL A 80 8.32 -12.34 -1.52
C VAL A 80 7.23 -13.41 -1.47
N THR A 81 6.78 -13.90 -2.63
CA THR A 81 5.74 -14.94 -2.71
C THR A 81 6.16 -16.21 -1.95
N ARG A 82 7.37 -16.72 -2.18
CA ARG A 82 7.87 -17.89 -1.45
C ARG A 82 7.89 -17.68 0.07
N GLY A 83 8.29 -16.49 0.52
CA GLY A 83 8.30 -16.17 1.94
C GLY A 83 6.90 -15.96 2.55
N LEU A 84 5.89 -15.63 1.76
CA LEU A 84 4.49 -15.63 2.20
C LEU A 84 3.95 -17.06 2.28
N HIS A 85 4.32 -17.91 1.31
CA HIS A 85 3.90 -19.32 1.29
C HIS A 85 4.54 -20.16 2.41
N SER A 86 5.62 -19.67 3.03
CA SER A 86 6.26 -20.33 4.18
C SER A 86 5.71 -19.88 5.54
N LEU A 87 4.64 -19.08 5.57
CA LEU A 87 4.00 -18.68 6.82
C LEU A 87 3.21 -19.86 7.41
N ASP A 88 3.16 -19.94 8.74
CA ASP A 88 2.41 -20.97 9.46
C ASP A 88 0.93 -20.57 9.58
N VAL A 89 0.25 -20.52 8.42
CA VAL A 89 -1.19 -20.25 8.31
C VAL A 89 -1.79 -21.18 7.25
N PRO A 90 -3.05 -21.65 7.43
CA PRO A 90 -3.62 -22.71 6.59
C PRO A 90 -3.75 -22.33 5.11
N PHE A 91 -3.81 -21.04 4.80
CA PHE A 91 -3.95 -20.50 3.45
C PHE A 91 -2.62 -19.95 2.87
N ALA A 92 -1.47 -20.24 3.50
CA ALA A 92 -0.19 -19.64 3.10
C ALA A 92 0.16 -19.86 1.63
N ALA A 93 -0.11 -21.06 1.10
CA ALA A 93 0.18 -21.42 -0.29
C ALA A 93 -0.58 -20.60 -1.35
N GLU A 94 -1.64 -19.90 -0.95
CA GLU A 94 -2.47 -19.04 -1.81
C GLU A 94 -2.11 -17.56 -1.69
N LEU A 95 -1.29 -17.20 -0.69
CA LEU A 95 -0.97 -15.81 -0.39
C LEU A 95 -0.15 -15.16 -1.50
N THR A 96 -0.73 -14.13 -2.10
CA THR A 96 0.00 -13.20 -2.94
C THR A 96 0.03 -11.82 -2.30
N ILE A 97 1.01 -11.00 -2.67
CA ILE A 97 1.10 -9.60 -2.20
C ILE A 97 -0.17 -8.78 -2.53
N TYR A 98 -0.93 -9.17 -3.55
CA TYR A 98 -2.17 -8.50 -3.93
C TYR A 98 -3.31 -8.69 -2.92
N TRP A 99 -3.24 -9.72 -2.06
CA TRP A 99 -4.19 -9.89 -0.96
C TRP A 99 -4.18 -8.69 -0.02
N GLY A 100 -3.06 -7.97 0.13
CA GLY A 100 -3.00 -6.75 0.95
C GLY A 100 -3.99 -5.69 0.47
N ARG A 101 -4.06 -5.45 -0.86
CA ARG A 101 -5.02 -4.49 -1.43
C ARG A 101 -6.47 -4.94 -1.25
N HIS A 102 -6.75 -6.22 -1.54
CA HIS A 102 -8.10 -6.76 -1.42
C HIS A 102 -8.59 -6.73 0.02
N THR A 103 -7.73 -7.15 0.95
CA THR A 103 -8.02 -7.14 2.39
C THR A 103 -8.28 -5.72 2.87
N TRP A 104 -7.42 -4.75 2.51
CA TRP A 104 -7.62 -3.34 2.89
C TRP A 104 -8.99 -2.82 2.42
N ALA A 105 -9.36 -3.09 1.16
CA ALA A 105 -10.63 -2.65 0.61
C ALA A 105 -11.85 -3.29 1.29
N THR A 106 -11.77 -4.60 1.57
CA THR A 106 -12.83 -5.33 2.28
C THR A 106 -13.00 -4.81 3.71
N LEU A 107 -11.90 -4.61 4.44
CA LEU A 107 -11.94 -4.08 5.81
C LEU A 107 -12.46 -2.64 5.85
N ALA A 108 -12.02 -1.78 4.92
CA ALA A 108 -12.54 -0.42 4.80
C ALA A 108 -14.07 -0.43 4.55
N ALA A 109 -14.54 -1.32 3.69
CA ALA A 109 -15.98 -1.49 3.45
C ALA A 109 -16.73 -1.97 4.72
N GLY A 110 -16.15 -2.91 5.47
CA GLY A 110 -16.70 -3.36 6.75
C GLY A 110 -16.71 -2.29 7.85
N LEU A 111 -15.88 -1.25 7.72
CA LEU A 111 -15.86 -0.06 8.59
C LEU A 111 -16.80 1.06 8.09
N ASP A 112 -17.71 0.75 7.16
CA ASP A 112 -18.63 1.69 6.52
C ASP A 112 -17.92 2.88 5.84
N VAL A 113 -16.69 2.68 5.35
CA VAL A 113 -16.02 3.70 4.52
C VAL A 113 -16.77 3.81 3.19
N PRO A 114 -17.16 5.02 2.75
CA PRO A 114 -17.90 5.19 1.50
C PRO A 114 -17.16 4.59 0.30
N LYS A 115 -17.91 3.95 -0.61
CA LYS A 115 -17.35 3.33 -1.83
C LYS A 115 -16.49 4.28 -2.65
N ASP A 116 -16.87 5.56 -2.74
CA ASP A 116 -16.09 6.57 -3.46
C ASP A 116 -14.74 6.85 -2.78
N THR A 117 -14.69 6.78 -1.44
CA THR A 117 -13.43 6.92 -0.70
C THR A 117 -12.53 5.71 -0.90
N ILE A 118 -13.08 4.50 -0.87
CA ILE A 118 -12.34 3.27 -1.19
C ILE A 118 -11.85 3.32 -2.64
N ALA A 119 -12.70 3.71 -3.59
CA ALA A 119 -12.34 3.87 -4.99
C ALA A 119 -11.21 4.89 -5.17
N ALA A 120 -11.30 6.05 -4.54
CA ALA A 120 -10.27 7.08 -4.58
C ALA A 120 -8.94 6.60 -3.98
N ALA A 121 -8.99 5.84 -2.88
CA ALA A 121 -7.82 5.23 -2.23
C ALA A 121 -7.12 4.21 -3.15
N LEU A 122 -7.90 3.40 -3.86
CA LEU A 122 -7.44 2.43 -4.85
C LEU A 122 -7.14 3.06 -6.23
N GLY A 123 -7.24 4.39 -6.34
CA GLY A 123 -7.08 5.16 -7.56
C GLY A 123 -7.99 4.73 -8.72
N HIS A 124 -9.17 4.22 -8.39
CA HIS A 124 -10.31 4.02 -9.30
C HIS A 124 -11.13 5.33 -9.42
N GLY A 125 -11.94 5.47 -10.48
CA GLY A 125 -12.83 6.62 -10.67
C GLY A 125 -12.11 7.92 -11.03
N ALA A 126 -11.71 8.08 -12.29
CA ALA A 126 -11.27 9.38 -12.84
C ALA A 126 -11.95 9.65 -14.20
N ASN A 127 -13.15 9.10 -14.39
CA ASN A 127 -13.79 9.02 -15.69
C ASN A 127 -15.25 9.51 -15.67
N THR A 128 -15.72 10.13 -14.57
CA THR A 128 -17.07 10.71 -14.54
C THR A 128 -17.01 12.22 -14.74
N VAL A 129 -18.05 12.79 -15.36
CA VAL A 129 -18.16 14.24 -15.59
C VAL A 129 -18.04 15.02 -14.27
N THR A 130 -18.46 14.42 -13.16
CA THR A 130 -18.38 14.99 -11.81
C THR A 130 -16.95 15.18 -11.31
N ASP A 131 -16.01 14.29 -11.71
CA ASP A 131 -14.60 14.35 -11.30
C ASP A 131 -13.86 15.59 -11.87
N VAL A 132 -14.45 16.26 -12.87
CA VAL A 132 -13.89 17.48 -13.49
C VAL A 132 -14.18 18.73 -12.64
N TYR A 133 -15.22 18.71 -11.80
CA TYR A 133 -15.71 19.89 -11.08
C TYR A 133 -15.52 19.83 -9.56
N ILE A 134 -15.28 18.65 -8.99
CA ILE A 134 -15.14 18.46 -7.54
C ILE A 134 -13.83 17.75 -7.24
N ASP A 135 -12.90 18.47 -6.61
CA ASP A 135 -11.69 17.85 -6.05
C ASP A 135 -12.07 16.93 -4.88
N PHE A 136 -11.75 15.64 -5.02
CA PHE A 136 -11.97 14.68 -3.93
C PHE A 136 -11.10 15.04 -2.72
N ASP A 137 -11.72 15.19 -1.55
CA ASP A 137 -11.01 15.44 -0.30
C ASP A 137 -10.19 14.21 0.13
N ARG A 138 -8.89 14.24 -0.18
CA ARG A 138 -7.94 13.16 0.13
C ARG A 138 -7.82 12.86 1.62
N ARG A 139 -8.19 13.77 2.52
CA ARG A 139 -8.19 13.50 3.97
C ARG A 139 -9.13 12.36 4.35
N LYS A 140 -10.20 12.13 3.57
CA LYS A 140 -11.09 10.98 3.76
C LYS A 140 -10.37 9.64 3.58
N VAL A 141 -9.42 9.57 2.65
CA VAL A 141 -8.57 8.38 2.45
C VAL A 141 -7.63 8.19 3.63
N ASP A 142 -7.05 9.27 4.15
CA ASP A 142 -6.16 9.19 5.32
C ASP A 142 -6.90 8.68 6.55
N VAL A 143 -8.11 9.22 6.83
CA VAL A 143 -8.97 8.75 7.92
C VAL A 143 -9.36 7.29 7.73
N ALA A 144 -9.75 6.90 6.51
CA ALA A 144 -10.08 5.50 6.21
C ALA A 144 -8.88 4.57 6.43
N ASN A 145 -7.69 4.96 5.97
CA ASN A 145 -6.49 4.16 6.15
C ASN A 145 -6.15 3.99 7.63
N ARG A 146 -6.22 5.07 8.42
CA ARG A 146 -5.99 5.01 9.87
C ARG A 146 -6.93 4.01 10.55
N ARG A 147 -8.25 4.11 10.29
CA ARG A 147 -9.26 3.20 10.85
C ARG A 147 -9.00 1.73 10.48
N VAL A 148 -8.60 1.45 9.24
CA VAL A 148 -8.26 0.08 8.81
C VAL A 148 -7.03 -0.46 9.55
N ILE A 149 -6.03 0.38 9.78
CA ILE A 149 -4.83 -0.02 10.51
C ILE A 149 -5.16 -0.23 11.99
N ASP A 150 -5.99 0.62 12.60
CA ASP A 150 -6.44 0.49 13.99
C ASP A 150 -7.18 -0.83 14.21
N LEU A 151 -8.12 -1.16 13.32
CA LEU A 151 -8.84 -2.43 13.37
C LEU A 151 -7.90 -3.65 13.34
N VAL A 152 -6.86 -3.63 12.51
CA VAL A 152 -5.99 -4.79 12.28
C VAL A 152 -4.88 -4.91 13.32
N LEU A 153 -4.32 -3.80 13.79
CA LEU A 153 -3.14 -3.81 14.66
C LEU A 153 -3.45 -3.50 16.12
N HIS A 154 -4.54 -2.78 16.39
CA HIS A 154 -4.89 -2.32 17.74
C HIS A 154 -6.22 -2.92 18.23
N GLY A 155 -7.04 -3.48 17.32
CA GLY A 155 -8.30 -4.12 17.65
C GLY A 155 -9.43 -3.13 17.98
N GLU A 156 -9.32 -1.90 17.45
CA GLU A 156 -10.22 -0.76 17.69
C GLU A 156 -11.18 -0.50 16.51
#